data_AF-I1ID67-F1
#
_entry.id   AF-I1ID67-F1
#
_cell.length_a   1.000
_cell.length_b   1.000
_cell.length_c   1.000
_cell.angle_alpha   90.00
_cell.angle_beta   90.00
_cell.angle_gamma   90.00
#
_symmetry.space_group_name_H-M   'P 1'
#
loop_
_entity.id
_entity.type
_entity.pdbx_description
1 polymer ?
#
loop_
_entity_poly.entity_id
_entity_poly.type
_entity_poly.pdbx_seq_one_letter_code
_entity_poly.pdbx_strand_id
1 'polypeptide(L)'
;MDSDYGVPRELSEVQKQRTLYQPELPPCLQGTTVRVEYGDVAIAADPTGAHVISHAFPHTYGQPLAHFLRKAAIVPDAKVISEHPAVRVGVVFCGRQSPGGHNVIWGLHEAIKAHNLNSKLIGFLGGTDGLLAQKTLEITNEVLSSYKNQGGYDMLGRTKDQIRTTEQVKGAMASCQALKLDALVIIGGVTSNTDAAQLAETFAEAKCATKVVGVPVTLNGDLKNQFVETTVGFDTICKVNSQLISNVCTDALSAEKYYYFIRMMGRKASHVALECALQSHPNMVILGEEVAASKLTIFDITKQICDAVQARAEKDKYHGVVLIPEGLVESIPELYALLQEINGLHGKGVSIENISSQLSPWASALFEFLPQFIRQQLLLRPESDDSAQLSQIETEKLLAQLVETEMNKRLKEGTYTGKKFNAICHFFGYQARGALPSKFDCDYAYVLGHVCYHILAAGLNGYMATVTNLKSPLNKWRCGAAPISSMMTVKRWSRGPATTQIGKPAVHMASVDLRGKAFELLRQNSSSCLLEDIYRNPGPLQFEGPGADSKPISLCVEDQDYMGRIKKLQEYLEKVKSIVKPGCSQDVLKAALSAMSSVTETLAIMTSSSTGQTPPL
;
A
#
# COMPACT_ATOMS: atom_id res chain seq x y z
N MET A 1 -23.38 -1.71 21.43
CA MET A 1 -22.67 -0.42 21.55
C MET A 1 -23.22 0.47 20.45
N ASP A 2 -24.17 1.34 20.77
CA ASP A 2 -24.58 2.40 19.87
C ASP A 2 -23.43 3.39 19.83
N SER A 3 -22.69 3.36 18.74
CA SER A 3 -21.55 4.25 18.51
C SER A 3 -22.08 5.52 17.87
N ASP A 4 -21.59 6.69 18.31
CA ASP A 4 -21.98 8.01 17.81
C ASP A 4 -21.41 8.30 16.41
N TYR A 5 -21.62 7.38 15.46
CA TYR A 5 -21.19 7.53 14.08
C TYR A 5 -21.93 8.68 13.41
N GLY A 6 -21.20 9.48 12.64
CA GLY A 6 -21.76 10.62 11.91
C GLY A 6 -22.20 11.81 12.74
N VAL A 7 -22.04 11.76 14.07
CA VAL A 7 -22.35 12.90 14.94
C VAL A 7 -21.28 13.99 14.75
N PRO A 8 -21.67 15.26 14.60
CA PRO A 8 -20.73 16.38 14.54
C PRO A 8 -19.87 16.45 15.80
N ARG A 9 -18.57 16.71 15.62
CA ARG A 9 -17.60 16.76 16.72
C ARG A 9 -17.15 18.17 17.03
N GLU A 10 -16.86 18.42 18.30
CA GLU A 10 -16.11 19.61 18.71
C GLU A 10 -14.66 19.47 18.24
N LEU A 11 -14.19 20.46 17.48
CA LEU A 11 -12.86 20.47 16.86
C LEU A 11 -11.94 21.44 17.60
N SER A 12 -10.67 21.07 17.76
CA SER A 12 -9.62 22.02 18.19
C SER A 12 -9.40 23.12 17.15
N GLU A 13 -8.74 24.21 17.51
CA GLU A 13 -8.49 25.34 16.60
C GLU A 13 -7.76 24.92 15.31
N VAL A 14 -6.75 24.05 15.42
CA VAL A 14 -6.04 23.51 14.24
C VAL A 14 -6.99 22.69 13.37
N GLN A 15 -7.85 21.87 13.96
CA GLN A 15 -8.83 21.08 13.21
C GLN A 15 -9.86 21.96 12.51
N LYS A 16 -10.36 23.01 13.18
CA LYS A 16 -11.27 24.02 12.59
C LYS A 16 -10.61 24.72 11.41
N GLN A 17 -9.34 25.14 11.52
CA GLN A 17 -8.63 25.72 10.38
C GLN A 17 -8.47 24.70 9.24
N ARG A 18 -8.19 23.44 9.56
CA ARG A 18 -8.07 22.38 8.55
C ARG A 18 -9.37 22.07 7.82
N THR A 19 -10.54 22.22 8.42
CA THR A 19 -11.81 22.04 7.68
C THR A 19 -12.03 23.10 6.59
N LEU A 20 -11.33 24.25 6.66
CA LEU A 20 -11.41 25.32 5.66
C LEU A 20 -10.60 25.00 4.39
N TYR A 21 -9.59 24.13 4.49
CA TYR A 21 -8.79 23.75 3.32
C TYR A 21 -9.66 23.05 2.27
N GLN A 22 -9.65 23.57 1.05
CA GLN A 22 -10.37 23.00 -0.10
C GLN A 22 -9.37 22.30 -1.02
N PRO A 23 -9.39 20.96 -1.10
CA PRO A 23 -8.63 20.22 -2.09
C PRO A 23 -8.98 20.66 -3.51
N GLU A 24 -7.97 20.81 -4.36
CA GLU A 24 -8.17 21.16 -5.75
C GLU A 24 -8.48 19.90 -6.61
N LEU A 25 -9.16 20.12 -7.74
CA LEU A 25 -9.39 19.05 -8.73
C LEU A 25 -8.49 19.24 -9.95
N PRO A 26 -7.94 18.14 -10.51
CA PRO A 26 -7.20 18.21 -11.75
C PRO A 26 -8.15 18.62 -12.89
N PRO A 27 -7.64 19.32 -13.93
CA PRO A 27 -8.47 19.84 -15.02
C PRO A 27 -9.34 18.79 -15.74
N CYS A 28 -8.99 17.51 -15.67
CA CYS A 28 -9.77 16.42 -16.26
C CYS A 28 -11.07 16.10 -15.52
N LEU A 29 -11.19 16.47 -14.25
CA LEU A 29 -12.37 16.23 -13.40
C LEU A 29 -13.14 17.52 -13.06
N GLN A 30 -12.70 18.66 -13.60
CA GLN A 30 -13.37 19.94 -13.37
C GLN A 30 -14.64 20.06 -14.23
N GLY A 31 -15.74 20.47 -13.59
CA GLY A 31 -17.05 20.62 -14.23
C GLY A 31 -17.86 19.33 -14.27
N THR A 32 -19.01 19.37 -14.95
CA THR A 32 -19.96 18.24 -14.99
C THR A 32 -19.82 17.33 -16.20
N THR A 33 -19.05 17.74 -17.22
CA THR A 33 -18.87 16.96 -18.45
C THR A 33 -17.47 16.35 -18.51
N VAL A 34 -17.39 15.06 -18.22
CA VAL A 34 -16.16 14.27 -18.33
C VAL A 34 -16.26 13.30 -19.51
N ARG A 35 -15.15 13.16 -20.25
CA ARG A 35 -15.02 12.19 -21.34
C ARG A 35 -14.29 10.95 -20.83
N VAL A 36 -14.74 9.78 -21.27
CA VAL A 36 -14.09 8.50 -21.00
C VAL A 36 -13.45 7.99 -22.27
N GLU A 37 -12.14 7.87 -22.26
CA GLU A 37 -11.36 7.18 -23.28
C GLU A 37 -11.06 5.76 -22.78
N TYR A 38 -11.42 4.75 -23.59
CA TYR A 38 -11.07 3.37 -23.30
C TYR A 38 -9.74 3.05 -23.97
N GLY A 39 -8.75 2.69 -23.15
CA GLY A 39 -7.45 2.24 -23.62
C GLY A 39 -7.41 0.75 -23.90
N ASP A 40 -6.20 0.20 -23.92
CA ASP A 40 -5.96 -1.22 -24.16
C ASP A 40 -6.56 -2.11 -23.05
N VAL A 41 -6.77 -3.37 -23.41
CA VAL A 41 -7.18 -4.43 -22.47
C VAL A 41 -6.09 -4.62 -21.41
N ALA A 42 -6.48 -4.50 -20.14
CA ALA A 42 -5.57 -4.72 -19.03
C ALA A 42 -5.53 -6.21 -18.67
N ILE A 43 -4.36 -6.81 -18.84
CA ILE A 43 -4.07 -8.21 -18.49
C ILE A 43 -3.28 -8.24 -17.18
N ALA A 44 -3.36 -9.34 -16.44
CA ALA A 44 -2.56 -9.55 -15.23
C ALA A 44 -1.05 -9.38 -15.52
N ALA A 45 -0.36 -8.64 -14.66
CA ALA A 45 1.06 -8.34 -14.83
C ALA A 45 1.97 -9.58 -14.82
N ASP A 46 1.57 -10.66 -14.15
CA ASP A 46 2.28 -11.94 -14.14
C ASP A 46 1.64 -12.92 -15.14
N PRO A 47 2.31 -13.23 -16.26
CA PRO A 47 1.79 -14.16 -17.27
C PRO A 47 1.58 -15.57 -16.71
N THR A 48 2.34 -15.98 -15.70
CA THR A 48 2.29 -17.34 -15.14
C THR A 48 1.02 -17.60 -14.31
N GLY A 49 0.43 -16.54 -13.77
CA GLY A 49 -0.83 -16.57 -13.04
C GLY A 49 -2.05 -16.21 -13.88
N ALA A 50 -1.85 -15.64 -15.07
CA ALA A 50 -2.90 -15.07 -15.90
C ALA A 50 -4.07 -16.03 -16.18
N HIS A 51 -3.79 -17.29 -16.54
CA HIS A 51 -4.84 -18.31 -16.79
C HIS A 51 -5.69 -18.62 -15.54
N VAL A 52 -5.06 -18.65 -14.36
CA VAL A 52 -5.78 -18.92 -13.10
C VAL A 52 -6.67 -17.73 -12.74
N ILE A 53 -6.18 -16.51 -12.96
CA ILE A 53 -6.95 -15.29 -12.74
C ILE A 53 -8.11 -15.21 -13.73
N SER A 54 -7.89 -15.46 -15.01
CA SER A 54 -8.96 -15.41 -16.02
C SER A 54 -10.06 -16.45 -15.77
N HIS A 55 -9.69 -17.63 -15.28
CA HIS A 55 -10.67 -18.65 -14.89
C HIS A 55 -11.43 -18.28 -13.61
N ALA A 56 -10.79 -17.59 -12.66
CA ALA A 56 -11.45 -17.14 -11.44
C ALA A 56 -12.33 -15.89 -11.64
N PHE A 57 -12.04 -15.08 -12.67
CA PHE A 57 -12.70 -13.81 -12.95
C PHE A 57 -13.21 -13.71 -14.40
N PRO A 58 -14.04 -14.65 -14.89
CA PRO A 58 -14.47 -14.68 -16.29
C PRO A 58 -15.26 -13.42 -16.75
N HIS A 59 -15.91 -12.69 -15.84
CA HIS A 59 -16.71 -11.50 -16.17
C HIS A 59 -15.96 -10.17 -16.02
N THR A 60 -14.89 -10.13 -15.22
CA THR A 60 -14.13 -8.91 -14.92
C THR A 60 -12.67 -8.95 -15.39
N TYR A 61 -12.20 -10.07 -15.92
CA TYR A 61 -10.88 -10.17 -16.53
C TYR A 61 -10.87 -9.61 -17.97
N GLY A 62 -9.76 -8.99 -18.38
CA GLY A 62 -9.57 -8.51 -19.75
C GLY A 62 -10.42 -7.29 -20.09
N GLN A 63 -10.82 -6.50 -19.10
CA GLN A 63 -11.51 -5.24 -19.32
C GLN A 63 -10.51 -4.13 -19.74
N PRO A 64 -10.95 -3.12 -20.52
CA PRO A 64 -10.08 -2.04 -20.97
C PRO A 64 -9.72 -1.07 -19.83
N LEU A 65 -8.59 -0.40 -19.94
CA LEU A 65 -8.31 0.77 -19.10
C LEU A 65 -9.29 1.90 -19.41
N ALA A 66 -9.63 2.71 -18.41
CA ALA A 66 -10.44 3.91 -18.61
C ALA A 66 -9.64 5.15 -18.23
N HIS A 67 -9.66 6.17 -19.08
CA HIS A 67 -9.03 7.46 -18.84
C HIS A 67 -10.08 8.56 -18.84
N PHE A 68 -10.01 9.42 -17.82
CA PHE A 68 -10.92 10.55 -17.69
C PHE A 68 -10.26 11.80 -18.23
N LEU A 69 -10.91 12.41 -19.23
CA LEU A 69 -10.41 13.57 -19.95
C LEU A 69 -11.37 14.75 -19.82
N ARG A 70 -10.78 15.95 -19.86
CA ARG A 70 -11.55 17.20 -19.92
C ARG A 70 -12.37 17.27 -21.21
N LYS A 71 -13.53 17.95 -21.18
CA LYS A 71 -14.39 18.18 -22.36
C LYS A 71 -13.65 18.71 -23.59
N ALA A 72 -12.68 19.61 -23.39
CA ALA A 72 -11.91 20.23 -24.47
C ALA A 72 -10.87 19.29 -25.14
N ALA A 73 -10.65 18.08 -24.62
CA ALA A 73 -9.76 17.11 -25.25
C ALA A 73 -10.47 16.49 -26.47
N ILE A 74 -10.00 16.79 -27.67
CA ILE A 74 -10.51 16.20 -28.92
C ILE A 74 -9.85 14.82 -29.06
N VAL A 75 -10.55 13.78 -28.66
CA VAL A 75 -10.16 12.37 -28.85
C VAL A 75 -11.28 11.70 -29.66
N PRO A 76 -10.99 11.08 -30.83
CA PRO A 76 -12.01 10.59 -31.76
C PRO A 76 -12.99 9.58 -31.17
N ASP A 77 -12.56 8.79 -30.19
CA ASP A 77 -13.29 7.64 -29.65
C ASP A 77 -13.75 7.81 -28.19
N ALA A 78 -13.58 9.02 -27.61
CA ALA A 78 -13.94 9.25 -26.22
C ALA A 78 -15.46 9.43 -26.04
N LYS A 79 -16.07 8.61 -25.18
CA LYS A 79 -17.50 8.70 -24.84
C LYS A 79 -17.74 9.90 -23.93
N VAL A 80 -18.73 10.73 -24.28
CA VAL A 80 -19.17 11.84 -23.43
C VAL A 80 -20.23 11.33 -22.47
N ILE A 81 -20.01 11.50 -21.16
CA ILE A 81 -21.06 11.29 -20.16
C ILE A 81 -21.85 12.61 -20.07
N SER A 82 -23.07 12.61 -20.60
CA SER A 82 -23.97 13.78 -20.59
C SER A 82 -25.21 13.59 -19.71
N GLU A 83 -25.53 12.34 -19.37
CA GLU A 83 -26.68 11.99 -18.54
C GLU A 83 -26.20 11.60 -17.15
N HIS A 84 -26.82 12.22 -16.14
CA HIS A 84 -26.51 12.00 -14.73
C HIS A 84 -27.80 11.63 -14.00
N PRO A 85 -28.29 10.38 -14.12
CA PRO A 85 -29.46 9.93 -13.39
C PRO A 85 -29.22 10.00 -11.87
N ALA A 86 -30.30 10.00 -11.09
CA ALA A 86 -30.18 9.93 -9.64
C ALA A 86 -29.64 8.55 -9.24
N VAL A 87 -28.50 8.53 -8.54
CA VAL A 87 -27.82 7.29 -8.14
C VAL A 87 -27.78 7.13 -6.62
N ARG A 88 -27.74 5.88 -6.18
CA ARG A 88 -27.58 5.48 -4.77
C ARG A 88 -26.26 4.74 -4.63
N VAL A 89 -25.31 5.36 -3.94
CA VAL A 89 -23.95 4.83 -3.78
C VAL A 89 -23.75 4.43 -2.33
N GLY A 90 -23.39 3.16 -2.10
CA GLY A 90 -22.90 2.67 -0.81
C GLY A 90 -21.40 2.88 -0.67
N VAL A 91 -20.92 3.24 0.52
CA VAL A 91 -19.48 3.35 0.82
C VAL A 91 -19.14 2.67 2.14
N VAL A 92 -18.02 1.96 2.16
CA VAL A 92 -17.56 1.20 3.33
C VAL A 92 -16.06 1.35 3.53
N PHE A 93 -15.66 1.57 4.79
CA PHE A 93 -14.27 1.49 5.21
C PHE A 93 -13.91 0.05 5.59
N CYS A 94 -12.92 -0.52 4.90
CA CYS A 94 -12.43 -1.88 5.15
C CYS A 94 -10.96 -1.84 5.60
N GLY A 95 -10.62 -2.66 6.60
CA GLY A 95 -9.25 -2.85 7.06
C GLY A 95 -8.81 -1.92 8.20
N ARG A 96 -7.53 -1.56 8.21
CA ARG A 96 -6.94 -0.66 9.23
C ARG A 96 -7.14 0.80 8.80
N GLN A 97 -7.39 1.71 9.74
CA GLN A 97 -7.59 3.12 9.39
C GLN A 97 -6.32 3.77 8.83
N SER A 98 -6.49 4.68 7.89
CA SER A 98 -5.43 5.45 7.22
C SER A 98 -5.83 6.93 7.15
N PRO A 99 -4.91 7.88 7.40
CA PRO A 99 -5.20 9.31 7.19
C PRO A 99 -5.68 9.59 5.76
N GLY A 100 -6.69 10.44 5.61
CA GLY A 100 -7.25 10.82 4.31
C GLY A 100 -8.47 10.02 3.84
N GLY A 101 -8.87 8.93 4.51
CA GLY A 101 -10.05 8.17 4.08
C GLY A 101 -11.37 8.97 4.10
N HIS A 102 -11.55 9.89 5.06
CA HIS A 102 -12.70 10.80 5.06
C HIS A 102 -12.76 11.69 3.82
N ASN A 103 -11.61 12.10 3.28
CA ASN A 103 -11.54 12.94 2.08
C ASN A 103 -11.99 12.19 0.81
N VAL A 104 -11.85 10.86 0.76
CA VAL A 104 -12.43 10.04 -0.33
C VAL A 104 -13.96 10.14 -0.30
N ILE A 105 -14.57 10.00 0.88
CA ILE A 105 -16.03 10.10 1.04
C ILE A 105 -16.48 11.52 0.72
N TRP A 106 -15.74 12.53 1.15
CA TRP A 106 -16.04 13.92 0.83
C TRP A 106 -15.98 14.18 -0.69
N GLY A 107 -14.91 13.76 -1.38
CA GLY A 107 -14.80 13.90 -2.83
C GLY A 107 -15.93 13.18 -3.57
N LEU A 108 -16.28 11.97 -3.13
CA LEU A 108 -17.40 11.21 -3.69
C LEU A 108 -18.74 11.92 -3.46
N HIS A 109 -18.99 12.44 -2.25
CA HIS A 109 -20.21 13.20 -1.93
C HIS A 109 -20.35 14.43 -2.84
N GLU A 110 -19.29 15.22 -2.97
CA GLU A 110 -19.28 16.41 -3.83
C GLU A 110 -19.52 16.04 -5.29
N ALA A 111 -18.85 15.01 -5.81
CA ALA A 111 -19.06 14.55 -7.18
C ALA A 111 -20.51 14.10 -7.42
N ILE A 112 -21.09 13.32 -6.51
CA ILE A 112 -22.48 12.86 -6.60
C ILE A 112 -23.46 14.04 -6.64
N LYS A 113 -23.31 14.99 -5.70
CA LYS A 113 -24.21 16.15 -5.58
C LYS A 113 -24.04 17.16 -6.70
N ALA A 114 -22.83 17.38 -7.18
CA ALA A 114 -22.55 18.30 -8.29
C ALA A 114 -23.20 17.85 -9.61
N HIS A 115 -23.34 16.53 -9.83
CA HIS A 115 -23.93 16.01 -11.05
C HIS A 115 -25.45 15.76 -10.94
N ASN A 116 -25.95 15.30 -9.78
CA ASN A 116 -27.39 15.18 -9.54
C ASN A 116 -27.73 15.28 -8.05
N LEU A 117 -28.45 16.34 -7.67
CA LEU A 117 -28.84 16.64 -6.28
C LEU A 117 -29.69 15.55 -5.60
N ASN A 118 -30.47 14.79 -6.39
CA ASN A 118 -31.36 13.73 -5.90
C ASN A 118 -30.61 12.43 -5.58
N SER A 119 -29.33 12.33 -5.97
CA SER A 119 -28.49 11.18 -5.66
C SER A 119 -28.16 11.10 -4.18
N LYS A 120 -27.94 9.89 -3.67
CA LYS A 120 -27.69 9.61 -2.25
C LYS A 120 -26.37 8.86 -2.05
N LEU A 121 -25.63 9.26 -1.04
CA LEU A 121 -24.44 8.55 -0.56
C LEU A 121 -24.76 7.93 0.81
N ILE A 122 -24.57 6.63 0.92
CA ILE A 122 -24.95 5.81 2.07
C ILE A 122 -23.67 5.16 2.64
N GLY A 123 -23.27 5.53 3.85
CA GLY A 123 -22.14 4.93 4.55
C GLY A 123 -22.56 3.71 5.38
N PHE A 124 -21.81 2.62 5.29
CA PHE A 124 -22.00 1.43 6.13
C PHE A 124 -21.26 1.53 7.45
N LEU A 125 -21.96 1.30 8.56
CA LEU A 125 -21.49 1.53 9.93
C LEU A 125 -20.74 0.32 10.49
N GLY A 126 -19.49 0.49 10.90
CA GLY A 126 -18.65 -0.57 11.42
C GLY A 126 -18.11 -1.47 10.32
N GLY A 127 -17.78 -0.92 9.15
CA GLY A 127 -17.15 -1.67 8.06
C GLY A 127 -18.03 -2.79 7.49
N THR A 128 -17.43 -3.95 7.23
CA THR A 128 -18.08 -5.12 6.63
C THR A 128 -19.23 -5.66 7.47
N ASP A 129 -19.16 -5.56 8.80
CA ASP A 129 -20.24 -6.02 9.68
C ASP A 129 -21.50 -5.17 9.49
N GLY A 130 -21.31 -3.85 9.32
CA GLY A 130 -22.38 -2.93 8.95
C GLY A 130 -22.97 -3.21 7.59
N LEU A 131 -22.13 -3.56 6.61
CA LEU A 131 -22.55 -3.96 5.28
C LEU A 131 -23.46 -5.19 5.33
N LEU A 132 -23.06 -6.23 6.08
CA LEU A 132 -23.85 -7.47 6.21
C LEU A 132 -25.11 -7.28 7.04
N ALA A 133 -25.06 -6.43 8.08
CA ALA A 133 -26.17 -6.15 8.97
C ALA A 133 -27.09 -5.00 8.48
N GLN A 134 -26.80 -4.41 7.30
CA GLN A 134 -27.52 -3.27 6.74
C GLN A 134 -27.59 -2.06 7.69
N LYS A 135 -26.56 -1.86 8.51
CA LYS A 135 -26.43 -0.68 9.39
C LYS A 135 -25.84 0.46 8.59
N THR A 136 -26.63 1.49 8.34
CA THR A 136 -26.25 2.58 7.43
C THR A 136 -26.51 3.96 7.99
N LEU A 137 -25.77 4.94 7.46
CA LEU A 137 -25.95 6.36 7.68
C LEU A 137 -25.98 7.07 6.31
N GLU A 138 -26.95 7.96 6.08
CA GLU A 138 -26.90 8.85 4.90
C GLU A 138 -25.84 9.93 5.13
N ILE A 139 -24.88 10.05 4.21
CA ILE A 139 -23.83 11.05 4.28
C ILE A 139 -24.35 12.37 3.73
N THR A 140 -24.45 13.38 4.60
CA THR A 140 -24.87 14.74 4.25
C THR A 140 -23.77 15.75 4.53
N ASN A 141 -23.98 17.01 4.11
CA ASN A 141 -23.05 18.10 4.41
C ASN A 141 -22.89 18.34 5.91
N GLU A 142 -23.96 18.18 6.69
CA GLU A 142 -23.95 18.31 8.14
C GLU A 142 -23.06 17.23 8.76
N VAL A 143 -23.23 15.96 8.34
CA VAL A 143 -22.37 14.85 8.76
C VAL A 143 -20.91 15.17 8.42
N LEU A 144 -20.61 15.56 7.18
CA LEU A 144 -19.24 15.80 6.73
C LEU A 144 -18.57 17.01 7.38
N SER A 145 -19.32 17.97 7.90
CA SER A 145 -18.82 19.27 8.39
C SER A 145 -17.62 19.14 9.34
N SER A 146 -17.64 18.16 10.25
CA SER A 146 -16.56 17.91 11.21
C SER A 146 -15.52 16.88 10.78
N TYR A 147 -15.68 16.21 9.63
CA TYR A 147 -14.77 15.16 9.15
C TYR A 147 -13.92 15.57 7.94
N LYS A 148 -14.19 16.73 7.32
CA LYS A 148 -13.37 17.29 6.24
C LYS A 148 -11.93 17.48 6.71
N ASN A 149 -10.98 16.91 5.96
CA ASN A 149 -9.54 16.99 6.24
C ASN A 149 -9.14 16.46 7.62
N GLN A 150 -9.93 15.56 8.21
CA GLN A 150 -9.62 14.92 9.49
C GLN A 150 -9.03 13.51 9.29
N GLY A 151 -8.21 13.08 10.23
CA GLY A 151 -7.73 11.69 10.31
C GLY A 151 -8.80 10.73 10.83
N GLY A 152 -8.44 9.45 10.95
CA GLY A 152 -9.34 8.42 11.48
C GLY A 152 -10.39 7.94 10.47
N TYR A 153 -11.14 6.91 10.87
CA TYR A 153 -12.33 6.35 10.18
C TYR A 153 -13.57 6.39 11.09
N ASP A 154 -13.53 7.25 12.11
CA ASP A 154 -14.51 7.35 13.18
C ASP A 154 -15.87 7.89 12.74
N MET A 155 -15.99 8.44 11.52
CA MET A 155 -17.28 8.81 10.94
C MET A 155 -18.21 7.61 10.72
N LEU A 156 -17.66 6.49 10.23
CA LEU A 156 -18.43 5.28 9.92
C LEU A 156 -17.97 4.06 10.74
N GLY A 157 -16.78 4.11 11.34
CA GLY A 157 -16.14 2.93 11.90
C GLY A 157 -15.54 2.03 10.82
N ARG A 158 -14.94 0.91 11.25
CA ARG A 158 -14.25 -0.04 10.38
C ARG A 158 -14.26 -1.45 10.97
N THR A 159 -14.01 -2.45 10.13
CA THR A 159 -13.71 -3.82 10.54
C THR A 159 -12.32 -4.24 10.07
N LYS A 160 -11.74 -5.23 10.75
CA LYS A 160 -10.54 -5.93 10.28
C LYS A 160 -10.87 -7.13 9.39
N ASP A 161 -12.14 -7.53 9.37
CA ASP A 161 -12.59 -8.76 8.71
C ASP A 161 -12.61 -8.64 7.19
N GLN A 162 -12.49 -9.79 6.54
CA GLN A 162 -12.54 -9.95 5.09
C GLN A 162 -13.85 -10.61 4.69
N ILE A 163 -14.27 -10.35 3.46
CA ILE A 163 -15.43 -10.99 2.84
C ILE A 163 -14.94 -12.21 2.08
N ARG A 164 -14.83 -13.36 2.77
CA ARG A 164 -14.22 -14.58 2.23
C ARG A 164 -15.23 -15.69 1.94
N THR A 165 -16.24 -15.83 2.79
CA THR A 165 -17.17 -16.96 2.67
C THR A 165 -18.27 -16.66 1.68
N THR A 166 -18.80 -17.70 1.06
CA THR A 166 -19.93 -17.60 0.13
C THR A 166 -21.13 -16.93 0.80
N GLU A 167 -21.33 -17.16 2.10
CA GLU A 167 -22.39 -16.55 2.91
C GLU A 167 -22.17 -15.05 3.07
N GLN A 168 -20.94 -14.61 3.37
CA GLN A 168 -20.61 -13.19 3.47
C GLN A 168 -20.79 -12.47 2.13
N VAL A 169 -20.33 -13.07 1.03
CA VAL A 169 -20.50 -12.52 -0.33
C VAL A 169 -22.00 -12.39 -0.68
N LYS A 170 -22.79 -13.42 -0.41
CA LYS A 170 -24.25 -13.39 -0.62
C LYS A 170 -24.94 -12.36 0.28
N GLY A 171 -24.50 -12.22 1.53
CA GLY A 171 -25.02 -11.22 2.46
C GLY A 171 -24.72 -9.78 2.01
N ALA A 172 -23.53 -9.52 1.48
CA ALA A 172 -23.17 -8.23 0.90
C ALA A 172 -24.04 -7.92 -0.34
N MET A 173 -24.25 -8.91 -1.23
CA MET A 173 -25.13 -8.76 -2.39
C MET A 173 -26.58 -8.47 -1.99
N ALA A 174 -27.12 -9.24 -1.05
CA ALA A 174 -28.49 -9.06 -0.55
C ALA A 174 -28.69 -7.66 0.04
N SER A 175 -27.70 -7.15 0.76
CA SER A 175 -27.72 -5.81 1.35
C SER A 175 -27.69 -4.72 0.28
N CYS A 176 -26.87 -4.87 -0.76
CA CYS A 176 -26.85 -3.93 -1.89
C CYS A 176 -28.18 -3.90 -2.65
N GLN A 177 -28.79 -5.06 -2.87
CA GLN A 177 -30.09 -5.18 -3.52
C GLN A 177 -31.23 -4.61 -2.67
N ALA A 178 -31.25 -4.90 -1.37
CA ALA A 178 -32.25 -4.38 -0.44
C ALA A 178 -32.25 -2.85 -0.38
N LEU A 179 -31.05 -2.24 -0.39
CA LEU A 179 -30.87 -0.79 -0.39
C LEU A 179 -30.97 -0.14 -1.78
N LYS A 180 -31.17 -0.95 -2.83
CA LYS A 180 -31.21 -0.55 -4.25
C LYS A 180 -30.00 0.29 -4.64
N LEU A 181 -28.80 -0.22 -4.37
CA LEU A 181 -27.55 0.48 -4.67
C LEU A 181 -27.17 0.32 -6.14
N ASP A 182 -26.80 1.42 -6.79
CA ASP A 182 -26.19 1.42 -8.11
C ASP A 182 -24.70 1.09 -8.02
N ALA A 183 -24.05 1.46 -6.91
CA ALA A 183 -22.66 1.14 -6.65
C ALA A 183 -22.34 0.88 -5.18
N LEU A 184 -21.29 0.09 -4.95
CA LEU A 184 -20.60 -0.11 -3.68
C LEU A 184 -19.13 0.29 -3.84
N VAL A 185 -18.72 1.33 -3.10
CA VAL A 185 -17.35 1.83 -3.05
C VAL A 185 -16.65 1.25 -1.81
N ILE A 186 -15.59 0.47 -2.04
CA ILE A 186 -14.79 -0.18 -1.00
C ILE A 186 -13.48 0.58 -0.84
N ILE A 187 -13.31 1.21 0.33
CA ILE A 187 -12.11 1.98 0.67
C ILE A 187 -11.19 1.10 1.52
N GLY A 188 -10.02 0.73 1.01
CA GLY A 188 -9.07 -0.08 1.76
C GLY A 188 -7.80 -0.46 1.00
N GLY A 189 -7.02 -1.37 1.59
CA GLY A 189 -5.72 -1.81 1.06
C GLY A 189 -5.83 -3.05 0.16
N VAL A 190 -4.73 -3.80 0.06
CA VAL A 190 -4.60 -5.01 -0.78
C VAL A 190 -5.72 -6.03 -0.52
N THR A 191 -5.99 -6.37 0.74
CA THR A 191 -7.00 -7.38 1.10
C THR A 191 -8.41 -6.90 0.76
N SER A 192 -8.74 -5.66 1.10
CA SER A 192 -10.06 -5.07 0.83
C SER A 192 -10.35 -4.95 -0.68
N ASN A 193 -9.34 -4.62 -1.49
CA ASN A 193 -9.51 -4.58 -2.94
C ASN A 193 -9.54 -5.98 -3.57
N THR A 194 -8.97 -7.00 -2.91
CA THR A 194 -9.18 -8.40 -3.30
C THR A 194 -10.63 -8.81 -3.09
N ASP A 195 -11.21 -8.45 -1.94
CA ASP A 195 -12.64 -8.66 -1.66
C ASP A 195 -13.52 -7.90 -2.67
N ALA A 196 -13.13 -6.67 -3.04
CA ALA A 196 -13.84 -5.88 -4.04
C ALA A 196 -13.88 -6.55 -5.42
N ALA A 197 -12.76 -7.12 -5.88
CA ALA A 197 -12.73 -7.90 -7.11
C ALA A 197 -13.67 -9.12 -7.03
N GLN A 198 -13.62 -9.87 -5.92
CA GLN A 198 -14.46 -11.05 -5.76
C GLN A 198 -15.96 -10.70 -5.73
N LEU A 199 -16.33 -9.61 -5.03
CA LEU A 199 -17.70 -9.09 -5.02
C LEU A 199 -18.14 -8.66 -6.41
N ALA A 200 -17.29 -7.93 -7.16
CA ALA A 200 -17.60 -7.47 -8.51
C ALA A 200 -17.92 -8.64 -9.45
N GLU A 201 -17.12 -9.71 -9.36
CA GLU A 201 -17.28 -10.93 -10.15
C GLU A 201 -18.58 -11.64 -9.81
N THR A 202 -18.84 -11.89 -8.52
CA THR A 202 -20.07 -12.56 -8.09
C THR A 202 -21.32 -11.73 -8.41
N PHE A 203 -21.26 -10.40 -8.31
CA PHE A 203 -22.37 -9.53 -8.67
C PHE A 203 -22.64 -9.60 -10.18
N ALA A 204 -21.59 -9.69 -11.01
CA ALA A 204 -21.74 -9.86 -12.45
C ALA A 204 -22.35 -11.22 -12.81
N GLU A 205 -21.87 -12.31 -12.21
CA GLU A 205 -22.39 -13.67 -12.40
C GLU A 205 -23.88 -13.74 -12.01
N ALA A 206 -24.26 -13.14 -10.88
CA ALA A 206 -25.63 -13.07 -10.39
C ALA A 206 -26.51 -12.03 -11.12
N LYS A 207 -25.97 -11.32 -12.13
CA LYS A 207 -26.65 -10.22 -12.86
C LYS A 207 -27.19 -9.12 -11.95
N CYS A 208 -26.51 -8.86 -10.84
CA CYS A 208 -26.81 -7.74 -9.95
C CYS A 208 -26.50 -6.41 -10.65
N ALA A 209 -27.39 -5.43 -10.51
CA ALA A 209 -27.21 -4.11 -11.11
C ALA A 209 -26.08 -3.30 -10.43
N THR A 210 -25.80 -3.61 -9.16
CA THR A 210 -24.80 -2.89 -8.35
C THR A 210 -23.39 -3.10 -8.88
N LYS A 211 -22.66 -2.01 -9.10
CA LYS A 211 -21.26 -1.99 -9.52
C LYS A 211 -20.34 -1.92 -8.30
N VAL A 212 -19.20 -2.59 -8.32
CA VAL A 212 -18.22 -2.53 -7.23
C VAL A 212 -16.99 -1.75 -7.68
N VAL A 213 -16.55 -0.79 -6.86
CA VAL A 213 -15.40 0.08 -7.11
C VAL A 213 -14.45 0.03 -5.93
N GLY A 214 -13.17 -0.20 -6.20
CA GLY A 214 -12.10 -0.20 -5.19
C GLY A 214 -11.35 1.14 -5.11
N VAL A 215 -10.95 1.55 -3.91
CA VAL A 215 -10.12 2.74 -3.69
C VAL A 215 -8.84 2.38 -2.95
N PRO A 216 -7.64 2.74 -3.46
CA PRO A 216 -6.36 2.34 -2.87
C PRO A 216 -5.99 3.20 -1.64
N VAL A 217 -6.52 2.82 -0.48
CA VAL A 217 -6.27 3.53 0.79
C VAL A 217 -5.64 2.58 1.80
N THR A 218 -4.35 2.80 2.08
CA THR A 218 -3.57 2.04 3.06
C THR A 218 -2.33 2.83 3.47
N LEU A 219 -1.93 2.65 4.72
CA LEU A 219 -0.71 3.24 5.28
C LEU A 219 0.57 2.50 4.88
N ASN A 220 0.46 1.25 4.38
CA ASN A 220 1.61 0.38 4.18
C ASN A 220 2.43 0.75 2.92
N GLY A 221 1.82 1.46 1.95
CA GLY A 221 2.43 1.68 0.64
C GLY A 221 2.58 0.42 -0.21
N ASP A 222 1.93 -0.68 0.16
CA ASP A 222 2.09 -2.03 -0.42
C ASP A 222 1.13 -2.32 -1.60
N LEU A 223 0.08 -1.52 -1.76
CA LEU A 223 -0.78 -1.55 -2.95
C LEU A 223 -0.21 -0.61 -4.00
N LYS A 224 0.85 -1.07 -4.66
CA LYS A 224 1.62 -0.29 -5.63
C LYS A 224 1.88 -1.11 -6.89
N ASN A 225 1.64 -0.52 -8.05
CA ASN A 225 1.83 -1.17 -9.35
C ASN A 225 1.86 -0.11 -10.46
N GLN A 226 1.86 -0.55 -11.72
CA GLN A 226 1.89 0.33 -12.89
C GLN A 226 0.72 1.33 -13.02
N PHE A 227 -0.38 1.12 -12.28
CA PHE A 227 -1.56 1.98 -12.26
C PHE A 227 -1.71 2.77 -10.95
N VAL A 228 -1.03 2.34 -9.88
CA VAL A 228 -1.10 2.95 -8.55
C VAL A 228 0.33 3.25 -8.09
N GLU A 229 0.73 4.53 -8.20
CA GLU A 229 2.08 4.97 -7.83
C GLU A 229 2.29 5.01 -6.31
N THR A 230 1.23 5.30 -5.54
CA THR A 230 1.20 5.27 -4.07
C THR A 230 -0.25 5.19 -3.55
N THR A 231 -0.41 5.00 -2.26
CA THR A 231 -1.71 4.87 -1.57
C THR A 231 -1.99 6.03 -0.64
N VAL A 232 -3.28 6.35 -0.46
CA VAL A 232 -3.71 7.41 0.46
C VAL A 232 -3.34 7.07 1.90
N GLY A 233 -2.67 8.01 2.54
CA GLY A 233 -2.23 7.98 3.94
C GLY A 233 -0.77 7.55 4.11
N PHE A 234 -0.12 7.00 3.08
CA PHE A 234 1.29 6.64 3.13
C PHE A 234 2.18 7.86 3.41
N ASP A 235 1.92 9.00 2.74
CA ASP A 235 2.67 10.24 2.95
C ASP A 235 2.54 10.77 4.38
N THR A 236 1.30 10.88 4.87
CA THR A 236 1.02 11.36 6.23
C THR A 236 1.70 10.49 7.29
N ILE A 237 1.60 9.17 7.16
CA ILE A 237 2.17 8.22 8.12
C ILE A 237 3.68 8.30 8.14
N CYS A 238 4.32 8.36 6.96
CA CYS A 238 5.78 8.47 6.87
C CYS A 238 6.27 9.78 7.47
N LYS A 239 5.59 10.91 7.23
CA LYS A 239 5.97 12.21 7.83
C LYS A 239 5.85 12.21 9.35
N VAL A 240 4.73 11.71 9.89
CA VAL A 240 4.53 11.64 11.35
C VAL A 240 5.53 10.71 12.02
N ASN A 241 5.77 9.53 11.45
CA ASN A 241 6.76 8.60 11.98
C ASN A 241 8.19 9.18 11.87
N SER A 242 8.53 9.81 10.74
CA SER A 242 9.83 10.45 10.55
C SER A 242 10.07 11.57 11.55
N GLN A 243 9.06 12.38 11.87
CA GLN A 243 9.13 13.38 12.94
C GLN A 243 9.49 12.72 14.28
N LEU A 244 8.79 11.65 14.67
CA LEU A 244 9.03 10.96 15.94
C LEU A 244 10.42 10.32 15.99
N ILE A 245 10.84 9.67 14.90
CA ILE A 245 12.17 9.07 14.77
C ILE A 245 13.24 10.14 14.88
N SER A 246 13.06 11.28 14.22
CA SER A 246 14.04 12.37 14.23
C SER A 246 14.20 12.99 15.63
N ASN A 247 13.11 13.06 16.40
CA ASN A 247 13.17 13.47 17.80
C ASN A 247 13.98 12.46 18.63
N VAL A 248 13.77 11.16 18.41
CA VAL A 248 14.57 10.10 19.06
C VAL A 248 16.04 10.16 18.63
N CYS A 249 16.33 10.42 17.35
CA CYS A 249 17.68 10.63 16.85
C CYS A 249 18.38 11.81 17.56
N THR A 250 17.65 12.91 17.76
CA THR A 250 18.15 14.10 18.47
C THR A 250 18.41 13.79 19.95
N ASP A 251 17.51 13.04 20.60
CA ASP A 251 17.68 12.57 21.97
C ASP A 251 18.89 11.62 22.11
N ALA A 252 19.10 10.73 21.13
CA ALA A 252 20.26 9.84 21.08
C ALA A 252 21.58 10.62 21.03
N LEU A 253 21.65 11.70 20.24
CA LEU A 253 22.82 12.60 20.23
C LEU A 253 23.01 13.35 21.54
N SER A 254 21.91 13.70 22.21
CA SER A 254 21.98 14.50 23.44
C SER A 254 22.40 13.65 24.65
N ALA A 255 21.97 12.38 24.68
CA ALA A 255 22.22 11.46 25.79
C ALA A 255 23.51 10.64 25.64
N GLU A 256 23.96 10.38 24.40
CA GLU A 256 25.19 9.65 24.05
C GLU A 256 25.40 8.30 24.76
N LYS A 257 24.29 7.61 25.09
CA LYS A 257 24.34 6.37 25.92
C LYS A 257 23.30 5.30 25.59
N TYR A 258 22.40 5.56 24.64
CA TYR A 258 21.28 4.67 24.33
C TYR A 258 21.26 4.28 22.86
N TYR A 259 20.97 3.00 22.61
CA TYR A 259 20.58 2.49 21.30
C TYR A 259 19.07 2.32 21.25
N TYR A 260 18.41 3.05 20.36
CA TYR A 260 16.95 3.02 20.20
C TYR A 260 16.56 2.03 19.11
N PHE A 261 15.74 1.05 19.47
CA PHE A 261 15.17 0.06 18.57
C PHE A 261 13.73 0.45 18.28
N ILE A 262 13.48 0.98 17.09
CA ILE A 262 12.18 1.51 16.70
C ILE A 262 11.54 0.52 15.72
N ARG A 263 10.58 -0.27 16.22
CA ARG A 263 9.70 -1.06 15.36
C ARG A 263 8.68 -0.15 14.69
N MET A 264 8.39 -0.39 13.43
CA MET A 264 7.42 0.38 12.68
C MET A 264 6.36 -0.48 12.01
N MET A 265 5.15 0.05 11.97
CA MET A 265 4.07 -0.57 11.21
C MET A 265 4.35 -0.48 9.70
N GLY A 266 4.15 -1.60 9.01
CA GLY A 266 4.26 -1.73 7.54
C GLY A 266 3.72 -3.06 7.01
N ARG A 267 3.08 -3.87 7.87
CA ARG A 267 2.66 -5.23 7.61
C ARG A 267 3.83 -6.09 7.10
N LYS A 268 3.80 -6.57 5.86
CA LYS A 268 4.82 -7.48 5.30
C LYS A 268 5.94 -6.75 4.57
N ALA A 269 5.68 -5.57 4.02
CA ALA A 269 6.64 -4.82 3.20
C ALA A 269 7.34 -3.74 4.01
N SER A 270 8.57 -3.39 3.62
CA SER A 270 9.38 -2.40 4.36
C SER A 270 9.26 -0.96 3.82
N HIS A 271 8.22 -0.62 3.04
CA HIS A 271 8.10 0.71 2.41
C HIS A 271 8.11 1.87 3.41
N VAL A 272 7.40 1.73 4.53
CA VAL A 272 7.40 2.75 5.60
C VAL A 272 8.78 2.88 6.23
N ALA A 273 9.49 1.76 6.44
CA ALA A 273 10.87 1.74 6.95
C ALA A 273 11.86 2.42 6.01
N LEU A 274 11.76 2.13 4.72
CA LEU A 274 12.57 2.77 3.69
C LEU A 274 12.32 4.29 3.65
N GLU A 275 11.07 4.72 3.58
CA GLU A 275 10.73 6.15 3.49
C GLU A 275 11.16 6.91 4.76
N CYS A 276 10.87 6.38 5.95
CA CYS A 276 11.31 7.01 7.20
C CYS A 276 12.84 7.09 7.30
N ALA A 277 13.57 6.07 6.84
CA ALA A 277 15.02 6.09 6.84
C ALA A 277 15.58 7.18 5.91
N LEU A 278 14.99 7.34 4.71
CA LEU A 278 15.35 8.40 3.77
C LEU A 278 15.06 9.82 4.31
N GLN A 279 14.03 9.99 5.14
CA GLN A 279 13.67 11.28 5.72
C GLN A 279 14.49 11.65 6.98
N SER A 280 14.78 10.67 7.84
CA SER A 280 15.37 10.90 9.18
C SER A 280 16.84 10.50 9.34
N HIS A 281 17.38 9.72 8.40
CA HIS A 281 18.77 9.25 8.39
C HIS A 281 19.22 8.50 9.67
N PRO A 282 18.48 7.48 10.15
CA PRO A 282 18.90 6.68 11.31
C PRO A 282 20.23 5.96 11.01
N ASN A 283 20.94 5.49 12.05
CA ASN A 283 22.22 4.80 11.82
C ASN A 283 22.04 3.48 11.07
N MET A 284 20.95 2.78 11.31
CA MET A 284 20.67 1.50 10.67
C MET A 284 19.18 1.33 10.42
N VAL A 285 18.84 0.72 9.28
CA VAL A 285 17.50 0.25 8.97
C VAL A 285 17.62 -1.18 8.45
N ILE A 286 16.77 -2.08 8.94
CA ILE A 286 16.71 -3.45 8.46
C ILE A 286 15.53 -3.55 7.51
N LEU A 287 15.75 -4.04 6.29
CA LEU A 287 14.66 -4.29 5.34
C LEU A 287 14.38 -5.79 5.26
N GLY A 288 13.11 -6.16 5.42
CA GLY A 288 12.68 -7.57 5.34
C GLY A 288 13.03 -8.19 3.98
N GLU A 289 12.93 -7.41 2.91
CA GLU A 289 13.27 -7.84 1.55
C GLU A 289 14.75 -8.22 1.40
N GLU A 290 15.66 -7.47 2.02
CA GLU A 290 17.10 -7.77 2.01
C GLU A 290 17.43 -9.01 2.83
N VAL A 291 16.79 -9.13 4.01
CA VAL A 291 16.88 -10.29 4.90
C VAL A 291 16.43 -11.57 4.19
N ALA A 292 15.29 -11.52 3.50
CA ALA A 292 14.76 -12.65 2.76
C ALA A 292 15.64 -13.01 1.55
N ALA A 293 16.10 -12.02 0.78
CA ALA A 293 16.96 -12.23 -0.38
C ALA A 293 18.31 -12.87 0.00
N SER A 294 18.89 -12.43 1.11
CA SER A 294 20.19 -12.93 1.62
C SER A 294 20.05 -14.14 2.55
N LYS A 295 18.81 -14.58 2.85
CA LYS A 295 18.48 -15.68 3.78
C LYS A 295 19.13 -15.51 5.15
N LEU A 296 19.15 -14.29 5.66
CA LEU A 296 19.76 -13.99 6.96
C LEU A 296 18.97 -14.65 8.10
N THR A 297 19.70 -15.22 9.05
CA THR A 297 19.15 -15.73 10.31
C THR A 297 18.96 -14.60 11.33
N ILE A 298 18.21 -14.86 12.40
CA ILE A 298 18.10 -13.92 13.52
C ILE A 298 19.48 -13.64 14.15
N PHE A 299 20.37 -14.62 14.12
CA PHE A 299 21.74 -14.49 14.61
C PHE A 299 22.58 -13.59 13.70
N ASP A 300 22.46 -13.73 12.37
CA ASP A 300 23.16 -12.85 11.42
C ASP A 300 22.75 -11.40 11.59
N ILE A 301 21.44 -11.15 11.76
CA ILE A 301 20.91 -9.80 12.00
C ILE A 301 21.43 -9.26 13.34
N THR A 302 21.40 -10.06 14.40
CA THR A 302 21.95 -9.69 15.72
C THR A 302 23.42 -9.31 15.61
N LYS A 303 24.21 -10.14 14.91
CA LYS A 303 25.63 -9.91 14.68
C LYS A 303 25.88 -8.62 13.90
N GLN A 304 25.12 -8.35 12.84
CA GLN A 304 25.24 -7.11 12.07
C GLN A 304 25.00 -5.87 12.94
N ILE A 305 24.01 -5.91 13.83
CA ILE A 305 23.76 -4.82 14.78
C ILE A 305 24.91 -4.69 15.78
N CYS A 306 25.42 -5.79 16.34
CA CYS A 306 26.57 -5.77 17.24
C CYS A 306 27.84 -5.22 16.57
N ASP A 307 28.09 -5.58 15.32
CA ASP A 307 29.24 -5.09 14.55
C ASP A 307 29.10 -3.59 14.28
N ALA A 308 27.90 -3.10 13.99
CA ALA A 308 27.59 -1.67 13.90
C ALA A 308 27.82 -0.92 15.22
N VAL A 309 27.37 -1.47 16.35
CA VAL A 309 27.59 -0.89 17.69
C VAL A 309 29.09 -0.81 17.99
N GLN A 310 29.84 -1.86 17.67
CA GLN A 310 31.29 -1.91 17.87
C GLN A 310 32.02 -0.89 16.99
N ALA A 311 31.72 -0.80 15.70
CA ALA A 311 32.33 0.16 14.78
C ALA A 311 32.06 1.63 15.19
N ARG A 312 30.90 1.88 15.81
CA ARG A 312 30.58 3.20 16.40
C ARG A 312 31.35 3.45 17.69
N ALA A 313 31.48 2.45 18.55
CA ALA A 313 32.26 2.55 19.79
C ALA A 313 33.76 2.81 19.53
N GLU A 314 34.31 2.29 18.42
CA GLU A 314 35.67 2.61 17.95
C GLU A 314 35.85 4.10 17.58
N LYS A 315 34.75 4.83 17.37
CA LYS A 315 34.72 6.29 17.16
C LYS A 315 34.21 7.05 18.39
N ASP A 316 34.25 6.42 19.58
CA ASP A 316 33.73 6.95 20.84
C ASP A 316 32.23 7.27 20.85
N LYS A 317 31.45 6.63 19.96
CA LYS A 317 29.99 6.78 19.87
C LYS A 317 29.27 5.59 20.49
N TYR A 318 28.52 5.84 21.56
CA TYR A 318 27.83 4.80 22.34
C TYR A 318 26.30 4.91 22.28
N HIS A 319 25.79 5.58 21.25
CA HIS A 319 24.37 5.76 20.97
C HIS A 319 24.05 5.39 19.52
N GLY A 320 22.78 5.17 19.23
CA GLY A 320 22.30 5.03 17.85
C GLY A 320 20.82 4.73 17.74
N VAL A 321 20.30 4.71 16.51
CA VAL A 321 18.91 4.44 16.18
C VAL A 321 18.84 3.37 15.10
N VAL A 322 18.07 2.32 15.37
CA VAL A 322 17.84 1.17 14.49
C VAL A 322 16.34 1.09 14.15
N LEU A 323 16.01 1.14 12.86
CA LEU A 323 14.63 0.98 12.39
C LEU A 323 14.36 -0.47 11.98
N ILE A 324 13.22 -1.00 12.43
CA ILE A 324 12.81 -2.39 12.23
C ILE A 324 11.37 -2.44 11.71
N PRO A 325 11.09 -3.03 10.54
CA PRO A 325 9.72 -3.23 10.07
C PRO A 325 9.04 -4.35 10.89
N GLU A 326 7.77 -4.19 11.25
CA GLU A 326 7.02 -5.22 12.01
C GLU A 326 6.95 -6.57 11.28
N GLY A 327 7.05 -6.57 9.95
CA GLY A 327 7.05 -7.77 9.11
C GLY A 327 8.38 -8.52 9.04
N LEU A 328 9.42 -8.04 9.73
CA LEU A 328 10.75 -8.67 9.71
C LEU A 328 10.69 -10.16 10.09
N VAL A 329 9.81 -10.53 11.02
CA VAL A 329 9.64 -11.92 11.48
C VAL A 329 9.25 -12.87 10.35
N GLU A 330 8.39 -12.43 9.42
CA GLU A 330 8.01 -13.23 8.25
C GLU A 330 9.09 -13.24 7.15
N SER A 331 10.08 -12.35 7.24
CA SER A 331 11.18 -12.25 6.28
C SER A 331 12.38 -13.12 6.67
N ILE A 332 12.53 -13.44 7.96
CA ILE A 332 13.58 -14.32 8.47
C ILE A 332 13.14 -15.77 8.21
N PRO A 333 13.87 -16.57 7.39
CA PRO A 333 13.42 -17.88 6.94
C PRO A 333 13.04 -18.84 8.06
N GLU A 334 13.81 -18.86 9.15
CA GLU A 334 13.60 -19.80 10.26
C GLU A 334 12.39 -19.44 11.12
N LEU A 335 12.17 -18.15 11.38
CA LEU A 335 10.99 -17.68 12.09
C LEU A 335 9.73 -17.82 11.23
N TYR A 336 9.84 -17.58 9.92
CA TYR A 336 8.75 -17.81 9.00
C TYR A 336 8.35 -19.29 8.95
N ALA A 337 9.31 -20.21 8.86
CA ALA A 337 9.05 -21.65 8.88
C ALA A 337 8.36 -22.09 10.18
N LEU A 338 8.84 -21.61 11.33
CA LEU A 338 8.21 -21.83 12.64
C LEU A 338 6.76 -21.31 12.67
N LEU A 339 6.52 -20.09 12.19
CA LEU A 339 5.17 -19.52 12.10
C LEU A 339 4.24 -20.36 11.21
N GLN A 340 4.72 -20.85 10.08
CA GLN A 340 3.93 -21.70 9.18
C GLN A 340 3.56 -23.03 9.85
N GLU A 341 4.47 -23.63 10.62
CA GLU A 341 4.21 -24.86 11.36
C GLU A 341 3.17 -24.64 12.47
N ILE A 342 3.33 -23.58 13.27
CA ILE A 342 2.37 -23.18 14.31
C ILE A 342 0.98 -22.93 13.70
N ASN A 343 0.91 -22.17 12.61
CA ASN A 343 -0.36 -21.89 11.92
C ASN A 343 -1.00 -23.17 11.35
N GLY A 344 -0.19 -24.10 10.84
CA GLY A 344 -0.64 -25.40 10.39
C GLY A 344 -1.26 -26.25 11.51
N LEU A 345 -0.72 -26.17 12.73
CA LEU A 345 -1.26 -26.85 13.91
C LEU A 345 -2.54 -26.19 14.41
N HIS A 346 -2.62 -24.85 14.42
CA HIS A 346 -3.86 -24.12 14.69
C HIS A 346 -4.98 -24.52 13.73
N GLY A 347 -4.68 -24.63 12.44
CA GLY A 347 -5.64 -25.06 11.41
C GLY A 347 -6.15 -26.49 11.59
N LYS A 348 -5.40 -27.35 12.30
CA LYS A 348 -5.81 -28.71 12.68
C LYS A 348 -6.59 -28.76 14.01
N GLY A 349 -6.79 -27.63 14.69
CA GLY A 349 -7.52 -27.54 15.96
C GLY A 349 -6.69 -27.95 17.18
N VAL A 350 -5.37 -27.95 17.09
CA VAL A 350 -4.49 -28.24 18.24
C VAL A 350 -4.59 -27.10 19.26
N SER A 351 -4.76 -27.43 20.54
CA SER A 351 -4.77 -26.43 21.62
C SER A 351 -3.38 -25.80 21.80
N ILE A 352 -3.34 -24.51 22.17
CA ILE A 352 -2.11 -23.73 22.33
C ILE A 352 -1.08 -24.44 23.23
N GLU A 353 -1.55 -25.08 24.29
CA GLU A 353 -0.74 -25.84 25.26
C GLU A 353 -0.02 -27.03 24.64
N ASN A 354 -0.59 -27.63 23.60
CA ASN A 354 -0.08 -28.82 22.93
C ASN A 354 0.70 -28.51 21.64
N ILE A 355 0.78 -27.24 21.23
CA ILE A 355 1.49 -26.87 20.00
C ILE A 355 2.98 -27.18 20.15
N SER A 356 3.60 -26.81 21.27
CA SER A 356 5.05 -26.97 21.48
C SER A 356 5.53 -28.42 21.40
N SER A 357 4.70 -29.39 21.82
CA SER A 357 5.04 -30.82 21.79
C SER A 357 4.85 -31.47 20.42
N GLN A 358 4.16 -30.80 19.49
CA GLN A 358 3.90 -31.27 18.12
C GLN A 358 4.73 -30.55 17.06
N LEU A 359 5.62 -29.64 17.47
CA LEU A 359 6.59 -29.02 16.58
C LEU A 359 7.66 -30.02 16.15
N SER A 360 8.15 -29.85 14.92
CA SER A 360 9.33 -30.53 14.42
C SER A 360 10.54 -30.28 15.32
N PRO A 361 11.52 -31.20 15.40
CA PRO A 361 12.68 -31.05 16.30
C PRO A 361 13.42 -29.72 16.13
N TRP A 362 13.53 -29.24 14.89
CA TRP A 362 14.18 -27.97 14.59
C TRP A 362 13.34 -26.76 15.00
N ALA A 363 12.03 -26.76 14.69
CA ALA A 363 11.13 -25.70 15.11
C ALA A 363 11.00 -25.64 16.64
N SER A 364 11.01 -26.79 17.32
CA SER A 364 11.00 -26.90 18.77
C SER A 364 12.25 -26.28 19.40
N ALA A 365 13.44 -26.60 18.88
CA ALA A 365 14.69 -26.01 19.36
C ALA A 365 14.72 -24.48 19.17
N LEU A 366 14.28 -23.97 18.01
CA LEU A 366 14.17 -22.53 17.77
C LEU A 366 13.14 -21.89 18.70
N PHE A 367 11.99 -22.53 18.90
CA PHE A 367 10.94 -22.04 19.79
C PHE A 367 11.47 -21.94 21.23
N GLU A 368 12.18 -22.96 21.73
CA GLU A 368 12.79 -22.98 23.07
C GLU A 368 13.90 -21.94 23.25
N PHE A 369 14.65 -21.64 22.20
CA PHE A 369 15.65 -20.57 22.19
C PHE A 369 15.03 -19.18 22.39
N LEU A 370 13.80 -18.96 21.90
CA LEU A 370 13.15 -17.66 21.97
C LEU A 370 12.71 -17.30 23.41
N PRO A 371 12.82 -16.02 23.80
CA PRO A 371 12.30 -15.54 25.07
C PRO A 371 10.82 -15.90 25.29
N GLN A 372 10.42 -16.09 26.54
CA GLN A 372 9.06 -16.51 26.89
C GLN A 372 7.96 -15.59 26.32
N PHE A 373 8.18 -14.27 26.33
CA PHE A 373 7.20 -13.32 25.79
C PHE A 373 7.02 -13.48 24.27
N ILE A 374 8.09 -13.73 23.51
CA ILE A 374 8.01 -14.00 22.07
C ILE A 374 7.28 -15.31 21.81
N ARG A 375 7.60 -16.37 22.55
CA ARG A 375 6.90 -17.66 22.44
C ARG A 375 5.39 -17.49 22.59
N GLN A 376 4.94 -16.73 23.59
CA GLN A 376 3.52 -16.44 23.79
C GLN A 376 2.90 -15.65 22.63
N GLN A 377 3.63 -14.67 22.09
CA GLN A 377 3.16 -13.85 20.97
C GLN A 377 3.06 -14.65 19.65
N LEU A 378 3.98 -15.58 19.40
CA LEU A 378 3.95 -16.47 18.22
C LEU A 378 2.80 -17.48 18.27
N LEU A 379 2.34 -17.86 19.46
CA LEU A 379 1.22 -18.80 19.65
C LEU A 379 -0.16 -18.14 19.48
N LEU A 380 -0.24 -16.81 19.36
CA LEU A 380 -1.49 -16.11 19.11
C LEU A 380 -2.16 -16.61 17.83
N ARG A 381 -3.49 -16.67 17.84
CA ARG A 381 -4.24 -17.05 16.64
C ARG A 381 -3.96 -16.08 15.49
N PRO A 382 -3.83 -16.57 14.25
CA PRO A 382 -3.66 -15.71 13.07
C PRO A 382 -4.76 -14.64 12.94
N GLU A 383 -4.44 -13.56 12.22
CA GLU A 383 -5.46 -12.61 11.75
C GLU A 383 -6.40 -13.29 10.74
N SER A 384 -7.48 -12.60 10.35
CA SER A 384 -8.49 -13.11 9.41
C SER A 384 -7.92 -13.46 8.03
N ASP A 385 -6.70 -13.00 7.70
CA ASP A 385 -5.99 -13.34 6.47
C ASP A 385 -5.00 -14.52 6.59
N ASP A 386 -5.05 -15.26 7.69
CA ASP A 386 -4.11 -16.34 8.03
C ASP A 386 -2.67 -15.84 8.26
N SER A 387 -2.44 -14.53 8.32
CA SER A 387 -1.15 -13.96 8.70
C SER A 387 -0.97 -13.93 10.21
N ALA A 388 0.28 -13.97 10.67
CA ALA A 388 0.57 -13.80 12.09
C ALA A 388 0.16 -12.40 12.55
N GLN A 389 -0.12 -12.23 13.84
CA GLN A 389 -0.41 -10.90 14.41
C GLN A 389 0.88 -10.09 14.57
N LEU A 390 1.48 -9.66 13.44
CA LEU A 390 2.80 -9.03 13.38
C LEU A 390 2.94 -7.82 14.31
N SER A 391 1.87 -7.04 14.47
CA SER A 391 1.88 -5.88 15.36
C SER A 391 1.98 -6.24 16.85
N GLN A 392 1.65 -7.48 17.24
CA GLN A 392 1.78 -8.00 18.61
C GLN A 392 3.14 -8.65 18.88
N ILE A 393 3.90 -9.00 17.83
CA ILE A 393 5.22 -9.61 17.99
C ILE A 393 6.25 -8.49 18.22
N GLU A 394 6.83 -8.47 19.41
CA GLU A 394 7.76 -7.41 19.86
C GLU A 394 9.19 -7.68 19.35
N THR A 395 9.36 -7.67 18.03
CA THR A 395 10.64 -7.95 17.34
C THR A 395 11.78 -7.03 17.76
N GLU A 396 11.48 -5.77 18.06
CA GLU A 396 12.43 -4.80 18.61
C GLU A 396 13.00 -5.24 19.95
N LYS A 397 12.17 -5.79 20.84
CA LYS A 397 12.59 -6.26 22.15
C LYS A 397 13.39 -7.55 22.03
N LEU A 398 12.97 -8.45 21.14
CA LEU A 398 13.73 -9.66 20.81
C LEU A 398 15.15 -9.31 20.36
N LEU A 399 15.27 -8.44 19.36
CA LEU A 399 16.57 -8.03 18.84
C LEU A 399 17.40 -7.28 19.89
N ALA A 400 16.79 -6.36 20.64
CA ALA A 400 17.48 -5.64 21.70
C ALA A 400 18.07 -6.60 22.76
N GLN A 401 17.32 -7.61 23.20
CA GLN A 401 17.79 -8.59 24.17
C GLN A 401 18.90 -9.48 23.61
N LEU A 402 18.78 -9.93 22.36
CA LEU A 402 19.82 -10.73 21.70
C LEU A 402 21.11 -9.93 21.52
N VAL A 403 21.01 -8.67 21.08
CA VAL A 403 22.16 -7.76 20.96
C VAL A 403 22.79 -7.49 22.31
N GLU A 404 22.00 -7.21 23.36
CA GLU A 404 22.53 -7.01 24.71
C GLU A 404 23.29 -8.25 25.21
N THR A 405 22.76 -9.44 24.97
CA THR A 405 23.41 -10.72 25.35
C THR A 405 24.76 -10.89 24.64
N GLU A 406 24.79 -10.66 23.33
CA GLU A 406 26.00 -10.77 22.52
C GLU A 406 27.03 -9.68 22.85
N MET A 407 26.61 -8.42 23.07
CA MET A 407 27.51 -7.34 23.48
C MET A 407 28.13 -7.58 24.85
N ASN A 408 27.35 -8.13 25.80
CA ASN A 408 27.87 -8.51 27.12
C ASN A 408 28.89 -9.65 27.02
N LYS A 409 28.70 -10.59 26.08
CA LYS A 409 29.67 -11.64 25.78
C LYS A 409 30.97 -11.05 25.22
N ARG A 410 30.88 -10.18 24.19
CA ARG A 410 32.03 -9.48 23.60
C ARG A 410 32.81 -8.64 24.62
N LEU A 411 32.10 -8.00 25.56
CA LEU A 411 32.71 -7.26 26.67
C LEU A 411 33.51 -8.18 27.61
N LYS A 412 33.00 -9.37 27.94
CA LYS A 412 33.70 -10.36 28.77
C LYS A 412 34.91 -10.97 28.05
N GLU A 413 34.81 -11.17 26.74
CA GLU A 413 35.88 -11.70 25.90
C GLU A 413 36.94 -10.64 25.54
N GLY A 414 36.68 -9.35 25.82
CA GLY A 414 37.60 -8.25 25.54
C GLY A 414 37.62 -7.79 24.09
N THR A 415 36.75 -8.33 23.22
CA THR A 415 36.64 -7.92 21.81
C THR A 415 35.87 -6.61 21.63
N TYR A 416 35.11 -6.20 22.65
CA TYR A 416 34.43 -4.91 22.72
C TYR A 416 34.92 -4.14 23.95
N THR A 417 35.46 -2.95 23.73
CA THR A 417 36.04 -2.08 24.77
C THR A 417 35.18 -0.86 25.08
N GLY A 418 33.98 -0.77 24.49
CA GLY A 418 33.08 0.36 24.68
C GLY A 418 32.28 0.32 25.99
N LYS A 419 31.40 1.30 26.17
CA LYS A 419 30.50 1.39 27.34
C LYS A 419 29.48 0.25 27.35
N LYS A 420 28.89 -0.01 28.52
CA LYS A 420 27.78 -0.96 28.68
C LYS A 420 26.66 -0.62 27.68
N PHE A 421 26.27 -1.60 26.88
CA PHE A 421 25.16 -1.46 25.94
C PHE A 421 23.83 -1.25 26.68
N ASN A 422 23.02 -0.32 26.20
CA ASN A 422 21.71 -0.02 26.78
C ASN A 422 20.70 0.27 25.66
N ALA A 423 19.64 -0.53 25.62
CA ALA A 423 18.63 -0.45 24.56
C ALA A 423 17.32 0.16 25.06
N ILE A 424 16.72 1.02 24.24
CA ILE A 424 15.36 1.56 24.45
C ILE A 424 14.50 1.14 23.26
N CYS A 425 13.35 0.53 23.54
CA CYS A 425 12.45 0.01 22.50
C CYS A 425 11.24 0.92 22.31
N HIS A 426 10.89 1.19 21.05
CA HIS A 426 9.67 1.90 20.68
C HIS A 426 8.92 1.13 19.59
N PHE A 427 7.59 1.24 19.60
CA PHE A 427 6.75 0.78 18.50
C PHE A 427 5.93 1.94 17.93
N PHE A 428 6.24 2.31 16.69
CA PHE A 428 5.58 3.40 15.99
C PHE A 428 4.57 2.90 14.96
N GLY A 429 3.31 3.35 15.10
CA GLY A 429 2.27 3.08 14.11
C GLY A 429 0.89 3.58 14.54
N TYR A 430 0.41 3.19 15.71
CA TYR A 430 -0.94 3.58 16.16
C TYR A 430 -1.11 5.08 16.31
N GLN A 431 -0.08 5.77 16.81
CA GLN A 431 -0.09 7.22 16.99
C GLN A 431 -0.13 8.00 15.66
N ALA A 432 0.29 7.39 14.55
CA ALA A 432 0.28 8.03 13.23
C ALA A 432 -1.03 7.78 12.46
N ARG A 433 -1.73 6.67 12.72
CA ARG A 433 -2.95 6.26 12.00
C ARG A 433 -4.15 7.21 12.13
N GLY A 434 -4.23 7.93 13.24
CA GLY A 434 -5.26 8.93 13.50
C GLY A 434 -4.83 10.36 13.18
N ALA A 435 -3.62 10.56 12.62
CA ALA A 435 -3.10 11.89 12.36
C ALA A 435 -3.93 12.65 11.31
N LEU A 436 -3.92 13.98 11.40
CA LEU A 436 -4.47 14.83 10.37
C LEU A 436 -3.72 14.59 9.05
N PRO A 437 -4.43 14.38 7.93
CA PRO A 437 -3.81 14.11 6.64
C PRO A 437 -2.99 15.31 6.15
N SER A 438 -1.88 14.99 5.50
CA SER A 438 -1.07 15.94 4.74
C SER A 438 -1.89 16.57 3.60
N LYS A 439 -1.42 17.70 3.07
CA LYS A 439 -2.06 18.33 1.91
C LYS A 439 -2.12 17.38 0.71
N PHE A 440 -1.04 16.64 0.46
CA PHE A 440 -0.98 15.62 -0.59
C PHE A 440 -2.04 14.53 -0.41
N ASP A 441 -2.17 13.95 0.79
CA ASP A 441 -3.17 12.90 1.05
C ASP A 441 -4.60 13.46 1.01
N CYS A 442 -4.82 14.70 1.45
CA CYS A 442 -6.12 15.37 1.30
C CYS A 442 -6.54 15.48 -0.17
N ASP A 443 -5.64 16.00 -1.01
CA ASP A 443 -5.86 16.21 -2.44
C ASP A 443 -6.04 14.88 -3.16
N TYR A 444 -5.13 13.93 -2.93
CA TYR A 444 -5.17 12.62 -3.57
C TYR A 444 -6.44 11.85 -3.23
N ALA A 445 -6.83 11.81 -1.95
CA ALA A 445 -8.06 11.17 -1.50
C ALA A 445 -9.30 11.82 -2.10
N TYR A 446 -9.37 13.16 -2.09
CA TYR A 446 -10.49 13.90 -2.64
C TYR A 446 -10.67 13.63 -4.14
N VAL A 447 -9.58 13.66 -4.90
CA VAL A 447 -9.58 13.33 -6.33
C VAL A 447 -10.03 11.89 -6.58
N LEU A 448 -9.54 10.91 -5.80
CA LEU A 448 -9.99 9.52 -5.91
C LEU A 448 -11.50 9.35 -5.66
N GLY A 449 -12.08 10.12 -4.73
CA GLY A 449 -13.52 10.15 -4.51
C GLY A 449 -14.30 10.59 -5.74
N HIS A 450 -13.84 11.64 -6.43
CA HIS A 450 -14.41 12.09 -7.71
C HIS A 450 -14.25 11.05 -8.81
N VAL A 451 -13.08 10.41 -8.90
CA VAL A 451 -12.84 9.31 -9.86
C VAL A 451 -13.84 8.16 -9.66
N CYS A 452 -14.18 7.80 -8.42
CA CYS A 452 -15.16 6.76 -8.13
C CYS A 452 -16.54 7.07 -8.74
N TYR A 453 -16.98 8.33 -8.67
CA TYR A 453 -18.22 8.75 -9.31
C TYR A 453 -18.16 8.57 -10.83
N HIS A 454 -17.05 8.96 -11.47
CA HIS A 454 -16.92 8.82 -12.92
C HIS A 454 -16.80 7.36 -13.38
N ILE A 455 -16.23 6.47 -12.56
CA ILE A 455 -16.26 5.01 -12.80
C ILE A 455 -17.69 4.50 -12.84
N LEU A 456 -18.51 4.91 -11.85
CA LEU A 456 -19.93 4.57 -11.81
C LEU A 456 -20.69 5.14 -13.01
N ALA A 457 -20.50 6.41 -13.31
CA ALA A 457 -21.18 7.08 -14.42
C ALA A 457 -20.81 6.46 -15.78
N ALA A 458 -19.61 5.88 -15.89
CA ALA A 458 -19.16 5.11 -17.05
C ALA A 458 -19.67 3.65 -17.07
N GLY A 459 -20.40 3.21 -16.03
CA GLY A 459 -20.96 1.87 -15.91
C GLY A 459 -19.94 0.76 -15.61
N LEU A 460 -18.75 1.13 -15.11
CA LEU A 460 -17.63 0.21 -14.93
C LEU A 460 -17.77 -0.60 -13.63
N ASN A 461 -17.56 -1.92 -13.70
CA ASN A 461 -17.63 -2.86 -12.58
C ASN A 461 -16.29 -3.55 -12.34
N GLY A 462 -15.83 -3.63 -11.09
CA GLY A 462 -14.59 -4.31 -10.75
C GLY A 462 -13.32 -3.48 -11.03
N TYR A 463 -13.46 -2.15 -11.01
CA TYR A 463 -12.37 -1.22 -11.27
C TYR A 463 -11.84 -0.60 -9.97
N MET A 464 -10.55 -0.30 -9.98
CA MET A 464 -9.90 0.55 -8.98
C MET A 464 -9.82 1.99 -9.50
N ALA A 465 -10.09 2.96 -8.62
CA ALA A 465 -9.80 4.37 -8.90
C ALA A 465 -8.29 4.62 -8.94
N THR A 466 -7.80 5.27 -10.00
CA THR A 466 -6.37 5.49 -10.21
C THR A 466 -6.06 6.94 -10.54
N VAL A 467 -4.94 7.43 -10.00
CA VAL A 467 -4.36 8.73 -10.35
C VAL A 467 -2.86 8.53 -10.55
N THR A 468 -2.34 9.04 -11.66
CA THR A 468 -0.93 8.93 -12.03
C THR A 468 -0.31 10.32 -12.20
N ASN A 469 1.03 10.35 -12.29
CA ASN A 469 1.88 11.53 -12.28
C ASN A 469 1.79 12.32 -10.95
N LEU A 470 1.73 11.59 -9.83
CA LEU A 470 1.52 12.16 -8.48
C LEU A 470 2.71 12.98 -7.99
N LYS A 471 3.92 12.75 -8.53
CA LYS A 471 5.09 13.59 -8.24
C LYS A 471 4.90 15.04 -8.71
N SER A 472 4.15 15.24 -9.81
CA SER A 472 3.91 16.55 -10.40
C SER A 472 2.90 17.36 -9.60
N PRO A 473 2.78 18.68 -9.84
CA PRO A 473 1.68 19.47 -9.31
C PRO A 473 0.32 18.93 -9.76
N LEU A 474 -0.71 19.18 -8.96
CA LEU A 474 -2.07 18.62 -9.10
C LEU A 474 -2.68 18.83 -10.49
N ASN A 475 -2.42 19.99 -11.10
CA ASN A 475 -2.92 20.30 -12.44
C ASN A 475 -2.38 19.39 -13.57
N LYS A 476 -1.34 18.59 -13.30
CA LYS A 476 -0.76 17.61 -14.23
C LYS A 476 -1.11 16.16 -13.89
N TRP A 477 -1.90 15.93 -12.84
CA TRP A 477 -2.35 14.59 -12.49
C TRP A 477 -3.28 14.05 -13.57
N ARG A 478 -3.18 12.74 -13.80
CA ARG A 478 -4.01 12.04 -14.79
C ARG A 478 -4.91 11.06 -14.05
N CYS A 479 -6.21 11.18 -14.28
CA CYS A 479 -7.22 10.38 -13.62
C CYS A 479 -7.71 9.27 -14.54
N GLY A 480 -7.94 8.09 -13.98
CA GLY A 480 -8.44 6.95 -14.73
C GLY A 480 -8.95 5.84 -13.82
N ALA A 481 -9.23 4.70 -14.42
CA ALA A 481 -9.61 3.49 -13.72
C ALA A 481 -8.97 2.28 -14.39
N ALA A 482 -8.55 1.33 -13.56
CA ALA A 482 -7.95 0.09 -14.02
C ALA A 482 -8.70 -1.12 -13.42
N PRO A 483 -8.93 -2.19 -14.18
CA PRO A 483 -9.57 -3.41 -13.65
C PRO A 483 -8.74 -4.00 -12.52
N ILE A 484 -9.38 -4.33 -11.38
CA ILE A 484 -8.68 -4.89 -10.22
C ILE A 484 -8.01 -6.22 -10.58
N SER A 485 -8.64 -7.02 -11.45
CA SER A 485 -8.14 -8.30 -11.97
C SER A 485 -6.75 -8.18 -12.63
N SER A 486 -6.44 -7.05 -13.26
CA SER A 486 -5.12 -6.78 -13.88
C SER A 486 -4.00 -6.56 -12.84
N MET A 487 -4.36 -6.27 -11.59
CA MET A 487 -3.43 -6.04 -10.48
C MET A 487 -3.25 -7.28 -9.60
N MET A 488 -3.86 -8.41 -9.95
CA MET A 488 -3.83 -9.64 -9.15
C MET A 488 -2.61 -10.51 -9.48
N THR A 489 -2.18 -11.27 -8.48
CA THR A 489 -1.18 -12.33 -8.61
C THR A 489 -1.66 -13.59 -7.89
N VAL A 490 -1.08 -14.73 -8.26
CA VAL A 490 -1.43 -16.02 -7.68
C VAL A 490 -0.23 -16.55 -6.91
N LYS A 491 -0.31 -16.55 -5.57
CA LYS A 491 0.74 -17.14 -4.75
C LYS A 491 0.74 -18.65 -4.92
N ARG A 492 1.89 -19.24 -5.19
CA ARG A 492 2.08 -20.70 -5.23
C ARG A 492 2.73 -21.12 -3.92
N TRP A 493 2.09 -22.02 -3.16
CA TRP A 493 2.67 -22.58 -1.95
C TRP A 493 3.33 -23.92 -2.26
N SER A 494 4.56 -24.09 -1.79
CA SER A 494 5.22 -25.39 -1.76
C SER A 494 5.05 -26.00 -0.37
N ARG A 495 4.22 -27.04 -0.23
CA ARG A 495 4.17 -27.88 0.97
C ARG A 495 4.77 -29.25 0.62
N GLY A 496 6.05 -29.43 0.91
CA GLY A 496 6.73 -30.72 0.75
C GLY A 496 7.10 -31.08 -0.70
N PRO A 497 7.74 -32.26 -0.93
CA PRO A 497 8.46 -32.54 -2.18
C PRO A 497 7.60 -32.86 -3.42
N ALA A 498 6.26 -32.78 -3.36
CA ALA A 498 5.44 -33.31 -4.46
C ALA A 498 4.13 -32.57 -4.78
N THR A 499 3.68 -31.55 -4.03
CA THR A 499 2.44 -30.82 -4.35
C THR A 499 2.57 -29.31 -4.18
N THR A 500 2.59 -28.58 -5.30
CA THR A 500 2.44 -27.12 -5.32
C THR A 500 0.95 -26.80 -5.31
N GLN A 501 0.41 -26.34 -4.17
CA GLN A 501 -0.96 -25.83 -4.16
C GLN A 501 -0.99 -24.44 -4.80
N ILE A 502 -1.83 -24.27 -5.81
CA ILE A 502 -2.11 -22.98 -6.43
C ILE A 502 -2.99 -22.20 -5.45
N GLY A 503 -2.49 -21.07 -4.96
CA GLY A 503 -3.25 -20.18 -4.07
C GLY A 503 -4.40 -19.48 -4.81
N LYS A 504 -5.29 -18.85 -4.04
CA LYS A 504 -6.34 -18.02 -4.63
C LYS A 504 -5.73 -16.73 -5.22
N PRO A 505 -6.23 -16.23 -6.36
CA PRO A 505 -5.85 -14.92 -6.83
C PRO A 505 -6.11 -13.85 -5.77
N ALA A 506 -5.15 -12.96 -5.57
CA ALA A 506 -5.29 -11.79 -4.72
C ALA A 506 -4.61 -10.59 -5.36
N VAL A 507 -5.03 -9.37 -5.01
CA VAL A 507 -4.31 -8.16 -5.42
C VAL A 507 -2.85 -8.27 -4.99
N HIS A 508 -1.94 -7.92 -5.89
CA HIS A 508 -0.52 -8.01 -5.65
C HIS A 508 -0.09 -7.07 -4.53
N MET A 509 0.65 -7.61 -3.56
CA MET A 509 1.29 -6.84 -2.51
C MET A 509 2.73 -6.56 -2.94
N ALA A 510 3.02 -5.33 -3.29
CA ALA A 510 4.35 -4.92 -3.72
C ALA A 510 5.29 -4.84 -2.51
N SER A 511 6.45 -5.48 -2.63
CA SER A 511 7.57 -5.34 -1.72
C SER A 511 8.50 -4.19 -2.15
N VAL A 512 9.44 -3.80 -1.29
CA VAL A 512 10.52 -2.88 -1.69
C VAL A 512 11.33 -3.49 -2.83
N ASP A 513 11.57 -2.72 -3.90
CA ASP A 513 12.46 -3.12 -4.99
C ASP A 513 13.92 -2.84 -4.60
N LEU A 514 14.68 -3.90 -4.32
CA LEU A 514 16.11 -3.83 -4.00
C LEU A 514 16.99 -3.37 -5.18
N ARG A 515 16.42 -3.20 -6.37
CA ARG A 515 17.05 -2.57 -7.53
C ARG A 515 16.46 -1.19 -7.85
N GLY A 516 15.49 -0.76 -7.05
CA GLY A 516 14.80 0.51 -7.21
C GLY A 516 15.66 1.69 -6.74
N LYS A 517 15.41 2.86 -7.32
CA LYS A 517 16.17 4.08 -7.03
C LYS A 517 16.04 4.54 -5.57
N ALA A 518 14.90 4.28 -4.92
CA ALA A 518 14.71 4.61 -3.51
C ALA A 518 15.64 3.80 -2.60
N PHE A 519 15.78 2.49 -2.86
CA PHE A 519 16.74 1.65 -2.16
C PHE A 519 18.19 2.01 -2.51
N GLU A 520 18.46 2.34 -3.78
CA GLU A 520 19.79 2.82 -4.19
C GLU A 520 20.20 4.08 -3.42
N LEU A 521 19.29 5.05 -3.26
CA LEU A 521 19.53 6.27 -2.49
C LEU A 521 19.81 5.96 -1.01
N LEU A 522 19.08 5.01 -0.41
CA LEU A 522 19.35 4.54 0.95
C LEU A 522 20.77 3.94 1.05
N ARG A 523 21.12 3.06 0.10
CA ARG A 523 22.42 2.36 0.07
C ARG A 523 23.59 3.31 -0.12
N GLN A 524 23.44 4.37 -0.91
CA GLN A 524 24.49 5.38 -1.10
C GLN A 524 24.82 6.12 0.20
N ASN A 525 23.83 6.31 1.08
CA ASN A 525 23.98 7.05 2.33
C ASN A 525 24.24 6.15 3.55
N SER A 526 24.06 4.82 3.45
CA SER A 526 24.01 3.93 4.62
C SER A 526 25.31 3.92 5.44
N SER A 527 26.49 3.90 4.81
CA SER A 527 27.77 3.91 5.51
C SER A 527 28.01 5.22 6.27
N SER A 528 27.64 6.36 5.67
CA SER A 528 27.73 7.67 6.32
C SER A 528 26.72 7.80 7.45
N CYS A 529 25.46 7.40 7.25
CA CYS A 529 24.44 7.41 8.29
C CYS A 529 24.85 6.54 9.50
N LEU A 530 25.44 5.38 9.24
CA LEU A 530 25.90 4.46 10.27
C LEU A 530 26.96 5.08 11.19
N LEU A 531 27.91 5.83 10.64
CA LEU A 531 29.09 6.30 11.38
C LEU A 531 29.06 7.79 11.76
N GLU A 532 28.40 8.66 10.99
CA GLU A 532 28.62 10.11 11.05
C GLU A 532 27.49 10.93 11.73
N ASP A 533 26.48 10.30 12.31
CA ASP A 533 25.36 10.97 13.02
C ASP A 533 24.71 12.13 12.22
N ILE A 534 24.57 11.93 10.91
CA ILE A 534 23.99 12.89 9.96
C ILE A 534 22.45 12.88 9.99
N TYR A 535 21.87 12.85 11.19
CA TYR A 535 20.43 12.81 11.40
C TYR A 535 19.75 14.03 10.78
N ARG A 536 18.57 13.81 10.19
CA ARG A 536 17.72 14.88 9.65
C ARG A 536 16.44 14.97 10.46
N ASN A 537 16.00 16.20 10.72
CA ASN A 537 14.70 16.45 11.32
C ASN A 537 13.78 17.13 10.29
N PRO A 538 12.80 16.42 9.71
CA PRO A 538 11.85 17.02 8.77
C PRO A 538 10.85 17.96 9.46
N GLY A 539 10.82 17.97 10.79
CA GLY A 539 9.86 18.74 11.58
C GLY A 539 8.46 18.12 11.60
N PRO A 540 7.51 18.76 12.29
CA PRO A 540 6.11 18.37 12.27
C PRO A 540 5.49 18.52 10.89
N LEU A 541 4.43 17.74 10.62
CA LEU A 541 3.62 17.90 9.42
C LEU A 541 3.15 19.35 9.28
N GLN A 542 3.57 20.02 8.22
CA GLN A 542 3.15 21.38 7.89
C GLN A 542 1.92 21.34 6.98
N PHE A 543 0.94 22.19 7.27
CA PHE A 543 -0.29 22.34 6.48
C PHE A 543 -0.26 23.55 5.56
N GLU A 544 0.58 24.53 5.89
CA GLU A 544 0.81 25.76 5.15
C GLU A 544 2.31 26.09 5.14
N GLY A 545 2.73 26.97 4.23
CA GLY A 545 4.12 27.41 4.14
C GLY A 545 5.08 26.40 3.49
N PRO A 546 6.40 26.66 3.56
CA PRO A 546 7.42 25.82 2.96
C PRO A 546 7.37 24.39 3.51
N GLY A 547 7.30 23.39 2.62
CA GLY A 547 7.26 21.98 2.98
C GLY A 547 5.86 21.37 3.11
N ALA A 548 4.78 22.16 3.11
CA ALA A 548 3.40 21.63 3.12
C ALA A 548 3.08 20.80 1.85
N ASP A 549 3.64 21.20 0.71
CA ASP A 549 3.53 20.51 -0.58
C ASP A 549 4.61 19.44 -0.82
N SER A 550 5.43 19.13 0.20
CA SER A 550 6.41 18.05 0.11
C SER A 550 5.69 16.72 -0.12
N LYS A 551 6.28 15.85 -0.93
CA LYS A 551 5.77 14.50 -1.23
C LYS A 551 6.76 13.46 -0.71
N PRO A 552 6.40 12.18 -0.63
CA PRO A 552 7.32 11.13 -0.24
C PRO A 552 8.56 11.12 -1.14
N ILE A 553 9.73 10.89 -0.56
CA ILE A 553 11.01 10.83 -1.28
C ILE A 553 10.97 9.67 -2.27
N SER A 554 10.49 8.50 -1.84
CA SER A 554 10.29 7.32 -2.69
C SER A 554 9.50 7.65 -3.97
N LEU A 555 8.33 8.29 -3.82
CA LEU A 555 7.49 8.71 -4.95
C LEU A 555 8.22 9.66 -5.91
N CYS A 556 8.99 10.61 -5.38
CA CYS A 556 9.72 11.58 -6.19
C CYS A 556 10.86 10.94 -6.99
N VAL A 557 11.55 9.97 -6.39
CA VAL A 557 12.79 9.40 -6.94
C VAL A 557 12.53 8.26 -7.93
N GLU A 558 11.51 7.43 -7.68
CA GLU A 558 11.24 6.25 -8.52
C GLU A 558 10.65 6.59 -9.90
N ASP A 559 10.02 7.76 -10.06
CA ASP A 559 9.46 8.22 -11.33
C ASP A 559 8.55 7.18 -12.02
N GLN A 560 7.55 6.68 -11.28
CA GLN A 560 6.69 5.58 -11.72
C GLN A 560 5.54 5.97 -12.66
N ASP A 561 5.66 7.06 -13.43
CA ASP A 561 4.64 7.48 -14.41
C ASP A 561 4.62 6.54 -15.63
N TYR A 562 4.16 5.31 -15.42
CA TYR A 562 4.11 4.25 -16.41
C TYR A 562 3.24 4.66 -17.61
N MET A 563 2.03 5.16 -17.33
CA MET A 563 1.11 5.63 -18.37
C MET A 563 1.65 6.84 -19.13
N GLY A 564 2.36 7.76 -18.45
CA GLY A 564 3.09 8.84 -19.11
C GLY A 564 4.19 8.35 -20.03
N ARG A 565 4.94 7.32 -19.64
CA ARG A 565 5.98 6.71 -20.47
C ARG A 565 5.40 6.02 -21.70
N ILE A 566 4.28 5.31 -21.57
CA ILE A 566 3.55 4.74 -22.73
C ILE A 566 3.11 5.85 -23.67
N LYS A 567 2.49 6.91 -23.16
CA LYS A 567 2.05 8.03 -24.00
C LYS A 567 3.22 8.70 -24.71
N LYS A 568 4.35 8.88 -24.02
CA LYS A 568 5.58 9.42 -24.60
C LYS A 568 6.13 8.52 -25.72
N LEU A 569 6.05 7.19 -25.56
CA LEU A 569 6.39 6.23 -26.62
C LEU A 569 5.46 6.40 -27.82
N GLN A 570 4.15 6.51 -27.62
CA GLN A 570 3.18 6.76 -28.70
C GLN A 570 3.46 8.08 -29.43
N GLU A 571 3.82 9.15 -28.71
CA GLU A 571 4.23 10.43 -29.31
C GLU A 571 5.47 10.28 -30.20
N TYR A 572 6.44 9.43 -29.81
CA TYR A 572 7.59 9.13 -30.67
C TYR A 572 7.19 8.36 -31.92
N LEU A 573 6.30 7.37 -31.80
CA LEU A 573 5.78 6.61 -32.95
C LEU A 573 5.03 7.50 -33.94
N GLU A 574 4.17 8.40 -33.45
CA GLU A 574 3.47 9.36 -34.30
C GLU A 574 4.43 10.37 -34.95
N LYS A 575 5.50 10.78 -34.26
CA LYS A 575 6.57 11.58 -34.89
C LYS A 575 7.26 10.82 -36.02
N VAL A 576 7.63 9.56 -35.81
CA VAL A 576 8.22 8.71 -36.87
C VAL A 576 7.26 8.60 -38.06
N LYS A 577 5.99 8.28 -37.81
CA LYS A 577 4.94 8.22 -38.84
C LYS A 577 4.74 9.55 -39.57
N SER A 578 4.90 10.68 -38.88
CA SER A 578 4.81 12.01 -39.49
C SER A 578 5.99 12.34 -40.41
N ILE A 579 7.17 11.80 -40.13
CA ILE A 579 8.41 11.96 -40.89
C ILE A 579 8.41 11.03 -42.12
N VAL A 580 7.97 9.78 -41.95
CA VAL A 580 7.98 8.73 -42.99
C VAL A 580 6.69 8.77 -43.82
N LYS A 581 6.45 9.90 -44.50
CA LYS A 581 5.33 10.06 -45.45
C LYS A 581 5.74 9.77 -46.89
N PRO A 582 4.78 9.45 -47.80
CA PRO A 582 5.06 9.35 -49.22
C PRO A 582 5.78 10.62 -49.74
N GLY A 583 6.99 10.45 -50.28
CA GLY A 583 7.86 11.55 -50.70
C GLY A 583 9.07 11.84 -49.79
N CYS A 584 9.23 11.14 -48.65
CA CYS A 584 10.46 11.22 -47.86
C CYS A 584 11.67 10.59 -48.61
N SER A 585 12.89 11.04 -48.28
CA SER A 585 14.11 10.50 -48.89
C SER A 585 14.31 9.02 -48.53
N GLN A 586 14.90 8.25 -49.45
CA GLN A 586 15.23 6.84 -49.23
C GLN A 586 16.12 6.61 -48.00
N ASP A 587 17.04 7.53 -47.69
CA ASP A 587 17.93 7.40 -46.53
C ASP A 587 17.17 7.48 -45.20
N VAL A 588 16.21 8.41 -45.10
CA VAL A 588 15.32 8.53 -43.93
C VAL A 588 14.45 7.29 -43.76
N LEU A 589 13.90 6.73 -44.85
CA LEU A 589 13.11 5.51 -44.81
C LEU A 589 13.95 4.30 -44.34
N LYS A 590 15.16 4.14 -44.88
CA LYS A 590 16.09 3.07 -44.46
C LYS A 590 16.50 3.21 -43.00
N ALA A 591 16.83 4.43 -42.56
CA ALA A 591 17.19 4.69 -41.17
C ALA A 591 16.03 4.38 -40.20
N ALA A 592 14.80 4.80 -40.55
CA ALA A 592 13.62 4.51 -39.74
C ALA A 592 13.34 3.00 -39.65
N LEU A 593 13.39 2.28 -40.78
CA LEU A 593 13.21 0.82 -40.79
C LEU A 593 14.27 0.10 -39.95
N SER A 594 15.54 0.48 -40.10
CA SER A 594 16.63 -0.14 -39.33
C SER A 594 16.49 0.10 -37.83
N ALA A 595 16.16 1.33 -37.41
CA ALA A 595 15.96 1.65 -36.00
C ALA A 595 14.76 0.91 -35.42
N MET A 596 13.64 0.87 -36.13
CA MET A 596 12.43 0.17 -35.67
C MET A 596 12.64 -1.34 -35.60
N SER A 597 13.33 -1.95 -36.57
CA SER A 597 13.66 -3.39 -36.53
C SER A 597 14.49 -3.74 -35.30
N SER A 598 15.54 -2.96 -35.02
CA SER A 598 16.39 -3.17 -33.85
C SER A 598 15.62 -3.04 -32.53
N VAL A 599 14.71 -2.06 -32.43
CA VAL A 599 13.83 -1.91 -31.27
C VAL A 599 12.90 -3.12 -31.14
N THR A 600 12.28 -3.57 -32.23
CA THR A 600 11.37 -4.73 -32.20
C THR A 600 12.09 -6.02 -31.80
N GLU A 601 13.29 -6.29 -32.35
CA GLU A 601 14.10 -7.45 -31.98
C GLU A 601 14.49 -7.42 -30.50
N THR A 602 14.96 -6.27 -30.01
CA THR A 602 15.33 -6.10 -28.59
C THR A 602 14.13 -6.37 -27.69
N LEU A 603 12.97 -5.79 -28.02
CA LEU A 603 11.74 -6.00 -27.25
C LEU A 603 11.28 -7.46 -27.30
N ALA A 604 11.37 -8.12 -28.45
CA ALA A 604 11.03 -9.54 -28.59
C ALA A 604 11.88 -10.42 -27.68
N ILE A 605 13.20 -10.18 -27.64
CA ILE A 605 14.15 -10.88 -26.76
C ILE A 605 13.82 -10.63 -25.28
N MET A 606 13.50 -9.39 -24.92
CA MET A 606 13.12 -9.05 -23.54
C MET A 606 11.83 -9.77 -23.14
N THR A 607 10.82 -9.81 -24.00
CA THR A 607 9.56 -10.52 -23.74
C THR A 607 9.72 -12.04 -23.68
N SER A 608 10.64 -12.64 -24.45
CA SER A 608 10.93 -14.08 -24.36
C SER A 608 11.72 -14.45 -23.10
N SER A 609 12.61 -13.57 -22.64
CA SER A 609 13.35 -13.79 -21.39
C SER A 609 12.46 -13.75 -20.14
N SER A 610 11.34 -13.03 -20.18
CA SER A 610 10.34 -13.00 -19.10
C SER A 610 9.38 -14.21 -19.10
N THR A 611 9.30 -14.98 -20.19
CA THR A 611 8.35 -16.09 -20.32
C THR A 611 8.98 -17.47 -20.17
N GLY A 612 10.30 -17.58 -20.00
CA GLY A 612 10.98 -18.87 -19.83
C GLY A 612 10.79 -19.84 -21.00
N GLN A 613 10.32 -19.36 -22.15
CA GLN A 613 10.20 -20.15 -23.37
C GLN A 613 11.40 -19.86 -24.26
N THR A 614 12.30 -20.84 -24.36
CA THR A 614 13.27 -20.90 -25.45
C THR A 614 12.51 -20.96 -26.78
N PRO A 615 12.92 -20.20 -27.81
CA PRO A 615 12.29 -20.29 -29.12
C PRO A 615 12.56 -21.67 -29.74
N PRO A 616 11.60 -22.28 -30.45
CA PRO A 616 11.86 -23.49 -31.21
C PRO A 616 12.83 -23.16 -32.35
N LEU A 617 13.87 -23.99 -32.48
CA LEU A 617 14.82 -23.99 -33.59
C LEU A 617 14.14 -24.17 -34.94
#